data_AF-A0A7V7B1Q9-F1
#
_entry.id   AF-A0A7V7B1Q9-F1
#
_cell.length_a   1.000
_cell.length_b   1.000
_cell.length_c   1.000
_cell.angle_alpha   90.00
_cell.angle_beta   90.00
_cell.angle_gamma   90.00
#
_symmetry.space_group_name_H-M   'P 1'
#
loop_
_entity.id
_entity.type
_entity.pdbx_description
1 polymer ?
#
loop_
_entity_poly.entity_id
_entity_poly.type
_entity_poly.pdbx_seq_one_letter_code
_entity_poly.pdbx_strand_id
1 'polypeptide(L)' 'MIRNQSGYEKPVIVKTSFPRIEGVIVIAEGASNSIIKEMIISATETALNIPVHKIKVLPMKQGG' A
#
# COMPACT_ATOMS: atom_id res chain seq x y z
N MET A 1 25.30 -4.13 21.96
CA MET A 1 25.79 -2.87 22.59
C MET A 1 27.26 -2.73 22.25
N ILE A 2 27.72 -1.54 21.86
CA ILE A 2 29.16 -1.29 21.61
C ILE A 2 29.59 -0.21 22.60
N ARG A 3 30.48 -0.54 23.53
CA ARG A 3 31.00 0.41 24.53
C ARG A 3 32.21 1.11 23.93
N ASN A 4 32.10 2.40 23.65
CA ASN A 4 33.29 3.21 23.35
C ASN A 4 33.94 3.65 24.67
N GLN A 5 35.25 3.92 24.65
CA GLN A 5 36.07 4.18 25.85
C GLN A 5 35.65 5.45 26.63
N SER A 6 34.77 6.28 26.07
CA SER A 6 34.28 7.53 26.68
C SER A 6 32.98 7.38 27.49
N GLY A 7 32.49 6.16 27.74
CA GLY A 7 31.32 5.92 28.60
C GLY A 7 29.97 6.32 28.01
N TYR A 8 29.91 6.69 26.73
CA TYR A 8 28.67 7.05 26.04
C TYR A 8 28.04 5.80 25.41
N GLU A 9 26.95 5.31 26.01
CA GLU A 9 26.14 4.24 25.42
C GLU A 9 25.19 4.81 24.35
N LYS A 10 25.37 4.37 23.10
CA LYS A 10 24.39 4.63 22.03
C LYS A 10 23.60 3.36 21.72
N PRO A 11 22.26 3.45 21.58
CA PRO A 11 21.46 2.32 21.18
C PRO A 11 21.88 1.86 19.77
N VAL A 12 22.00 0.55 19.59
CA VAL A 12 22.25 -0.04 18.27
C VAL A 12 20.90 -0.23 17.61
N ILE A 13 20.68 0.41 16.46
CA ILE A 13 19.48 0.16 15.65
C ILE A 13 19.59 -1.26 15.09
N VAL A 14 18.71 -2.16 15.55
CA VAL A 14 18.71 -3.58 15.15
C VAL A 14 17.85 -3.81 13.91
N LYS A 15 16.79 -3.02 13.73
CA LYS A 15 15.87 -3.14 12.59
C LYS A 15 15.07 -1.84 12.42
N THR A 16 14.89 -1.43 11.18
CA THR A 16 13.97 -0.35 10.78
C THR A 16 12.78 -0.99 10.07
N SER A 17 11.55 -0.64 10.46
CA SER A 17 10.32 -1.13 9.83
C SER A 17 9.55 0.02 9.19
N PHE A 18 9.13 -0.17 7.95
CA PHE A 18 8.21 0.74 7.28
C PHE A 18 6.76 0.46 7.69
N PRO A 19 5.88 1.47 7.66
CA PRO A 19 4.45 1.25 7.84
C PRO A 19 3.92 0.31 6.75
N ARG A 20 2.91 -0.50 7.11
CA ARG A 20 2.21 -1.35 6.14
C ARG A 20 1.08 -0.55 5.49
N ILE A 21 0.83 -0.82 4.21
CA ILE A 21 -0.31 -0.22 3.51
C ILE A 21 -1.57 -0.94 3.98
N GLU A 22 -2.53 -0.19 4.52
CA GLU A 22 -3.76 -0.77 5.07
C GLU A 22 -4.86 -0.99 4.02
N GLY A 23 -4.84 -0.25 2.91
CA GLY A 23 -5.78 -0.41 1.80
C GLY A 23 -5.62 0.67 0.73
N VAL A 24 -6.34 0.51 -0.38
CA VAL A 24 -6.26 1.41 -1.55
C VAL A 24 -7.65 1.68 -2.13
N ILE A 25 -7.87 2.93 -2.56
CA ILE A 25 -9.06 3.34 -3.31
C ILE A 25 -8.61 3.75 -4.72
N VAL A 26 -9.27 3.22 -5.75
CA VAL A 26 -9.03 3.56 -7.15
C VAL A 26 -10.31 4.11 -7.76
N ILE A 27 -10.22 5.28 -8.38
CA ILE A 27 -11.31 5.87 -9.16
C ILE A 27 -10.89 5.79 -10.62
N ALA A 28 -11.68 5.12 -11.45
CA ALA A 28 -11.36 4.93 -12.86
C ALA A 28 -12.58 5.08 -13.76
N GLU A 29 -12.36 5.64 -14.94
CA GLU A 29 -13.34 5.58 -16.02
C GLU A 29 -13.53 4.11 -16.46
N GLY A 30 -14.77 3.73 -16.82
CA GLY A 30 -15.07 2.36 -17.21
C GLY A 30 -15.13 1.35 -16.06
N ALA A 31 -14.82 1.72 -14.81
CA ALA A 31 -14.96 0.84 -13.65
C ALA A 31 -16.41 0.48 -13.27
N SER A 32 -17.40 0.93 -14.05
CA SER A 32 -18.77 0.39 -14.03
C SER A 32 -18.85 -0.99 -14.71
N ASN A 33 -17.94 -1.30 -15.65
CA ASN A 33 -17.83 -2.61 -16.27
C ASN A 33 -17.11 -3.58 -15.31
N SER A 34 -17.71 -4.74 -15.08
CA SER A 34 -17.18 -5.75 -14.15
C SER A 34 -15.81 -6.30 -14.58
N ILE A 35 -15.59 -6.49 -15.88
CA ILE A 35 -14.31 -6.99 -16.43
C ILE A 35 -13.21 -5.96 -16.19
N ILE A 36 -13.47 -4.68 -16.50
CA ILE A 36 -12.51 -3.59 -16.26
C ILE A 36 -12.22 -3.46 -14.77
N LYS A 37 -13.26 -3.50 -13.93
CA LYS A 37 -13.11 -3.45 -12.47
C LYS A 37 -12.22 -4.58 -11.95
N GLU A 38 -12.45 -5.81 -12.41
CA GLU A 38 -11.67 -6.97 -12.01
C GLU A 38 -10.19 -6.82 -12.44
N MET A 39 -9.94 -6.39 -13.68
CA MET A 39 -8.58 -6.14 -14.16
C MET A 39 -7.84 -5.11 -13.28
N ILE A 40 -8.52 -4.04 -12.86
CA ILE A 40 -7.95 -3.02 -11.97
C ILE A 40 -7.66 -3.61 -10.59
N ILE A 41 -8.57 -4.42 -10.04
CA ILE A 41 -8.38 -5.09 -8.75
C ILE A 41 -7.15 -6.00 -8.81
N SER A 42 -7.08 -6.91 -9.79
CA SER A 42 -5.95 -7.86 -9.92
C SER A 42 -4.62 -7.16 -10.15
N ALA A 43 -4.61 -6.08 -10.95
CA ALA A 43 -3.41 -5.29 -11.17
C ALA A 43 -2.94 -4.60 -9.88
N THR A 44 -3.87 -4.04 -9.10
CA THR A 44 -3.56 -3.35 -7.84
C THR A 44 -3.09 -4.32 -6.76
N GLU A 45 -3.73 -5.49 -6.66
CA GLU A 45 -3.32 -6.57 -5.77
C GLU A 45 -1.88 -6.99 -6.03
N THR A 46 -1.52 -7.23 -7.29
CA THR A 46 -0.18 -7.69 -7.67
C THR A 46 0.86 -6.57 -7.49
N ALA A 47 0.54 -5.34 -7.90
CA ALA A 47 1.49 -4.24 -7.88
C ALA A 47 1.87 -3.81 -6.46
N LEU A 48 0.92 -3.85 -5.53
CA LEU A 48 1.12 -3.36 -4.15
C LEU A 48 1.18 -4.48 -3.12
N ASN A 49 0.96 -5.73 -3.53
CA ASN A 49 0.87 -6.91 -2.65
C ASN A 49 -0.15 -6.71 -1.52
N ILE A 50 -1.35 -6.24 -1.89
CA ILE A 50 -2.44 -5.91 -0.96
C ILE A 50 -3.61 -6.88 -1.22
N PRO A 51 -4.20 -7.50 -0.17
CA PRO A 51 -5.35 -8.38 -0.33
C PRO A 51 -6.55 -7.70 -1.01
N VAL A 52 -7.27 -8.43 -1.86
CA VAL A 52 -8.45 -7.93 -2.59
C VAL A 52 -9.48 -7.22 -1.71
N HIS A 53 -9.77 -7.74 -0.51
CA HIS A 53 -10.75 -7.14 0.41
C HIS A 53 -10.35 -5.75 0.95
N LYS A 54 -9.10 -5.32 0.73
CA LYS A 54 -8.55 -4.00 1.08
C LYS A 54 -8.47 -3.05 -0.12
N ILE A 55 -8.94 -3.48 -1.30
CA ILE A 55 -8.91 -2.70 -2.54
C ILE A 55 -10.34 -2.30 -2.88
N LYS A 56 -10.58 -1.00 -3.08
CA LYS A 56 -11.89 -0.48 -3.49
C LYS A 56 -11.78 0.26 -4.82
N VAL A 57 -12.45 -0.26 -5.84
CA VAL A 57 -12.53 0.38 -7.16
C VAL A 57 -13.91 1.00 -7.36
N LEU A 58 -13.94 2.29 -7.70
CA LEU A 58 -15.14 3.08 -7.91
C LEU A 58 -15.15 3.67 -9.33
N PRO A 59 -16.32 3.76 -9.99
CA PRO A 59 -16.44 4.46 -11.25
C PRO A 59 -16.24 5.96 -11.05
N MET A 60 -15.54 6.59 -11.98
CA MET A 60 -15.45 8.05 -12.04
C MET A 60 -16.81 8.62 -12.46
N LYS A 61 -17.25 9.69 -11.80
CA LYS A 61 -18.40 10.47 -12.27
C LYS A 61 -17.94 11.25 -13.51
N GLN A 62 -18.51 10.97 -14.68
CA GLN A 62 -18.36 11.87 -15.82
C GLN A 62 -19.10 13.17 -15.47
N GLY A 63 -18.36 14.28 -15.39
CA GLY A 63 -18.94 15.60 -15.23
C GLY A 63 -19.80 15.90 -16.45
N GLY A 64 -21.08 16.22 -16.22
CA GLY A 64 -21.96 16.77 -17.23
C GLY A 64 -21.79 18.28 -17.35
#